data_AF-A0A1Q6WH63-F1
#
_entry.id   AF-A0A1Q6WH63-F1
#
_cell.length_a   1.000
_cell.length_b   1.000
_cell.length_c   1.000
_cell.angle_alpha   90.00
_cell.angle_beta   90.00
_cell.angle_gamma   90.00
#
_symmetry.space_group_name_H-M   'P 1'
#
loop_
_entity.id
_entity.type
_entity.pdbx_description
1 polymer ?
#
loop_
_entity_poly.entity_id
_entity_poly.type
_entity_poly.pdbx_seq_one_letter_code
_entity_poly.pdbx_strand_id
1 'polypeptide(L)'
;MSVNAPRSIDEYLKQLRRALEGQDPALIQDALYDAEEYLRAEVAAHPGKSEADVLELIASTYGAPEEVSAAYRDTEARVKAALQTPAPRATGEGSGLARFFAVYQDPRSYTSLFYMLLTLATGVVYFTFVVTGVSLSAGFAFLIIGIPFFLAFIGIARVIALGEGRLLEAMTGERMPRRPLHPGAPASWWSRIGAMLKDVRTWTTLLYLLLMLPLGIIYFTVAVTGLAVGLRLALAPLVLLTREFDLVPGVPGSMIRIDDWHWNSPHTLVGALLCMVSGIVIVTLLMHVARGIARGHARLAKALLVIPGA
;
A
#
# COMPACT_ATOMS: atom_id res chain seq x y z
N MET A 1 -11.24 18.18 -40.64
CA MET A 1 -11.81 16.84 -40.39
C MET A 1 -10.66 15.94 -39.93
N SER A 2 -10.49 15.77 -38.61
CA SER A 2 -9.47 14.87 -38.08
C SER A 2 -9.89 13.42 -38.37
N VAL A 3 -9.01 12.65 -39.00
CA VAL A 3 -9.33 11.30 -39.50
C VAL A 3 -9.51 10.25 -38.37
N ASN A 4 -9.36 10.65 -37.09
CA ASN A 4 -9.41 9.76 -35.92
C ASN A 4 -10.32 10.24 -34.78
N ALA A 5 -11.31 11.10 -35.04
CA ALA A 5 -12.25 11.52 -33.99
C ALA A 5 -13.01 10.29 -33.44
N PRO A 6 -12.90 9.98 -32.13
CA PRO A 6 -13.52 8.80 -31.54
C PRO A 6 -15.04 8.89 -31.61
N ARG A 7 -15.69 7.80 -32.05
CA ARG A 7 -17.14 7.75 -32.27
C ARG A 7 -17.92 7.14 -31.11
N SER A 8 -17.22 6.53 -30.16
CA SER A 8 -17.78 6.01 -28.92
C SER A 8 -16.86 6.27 -27.72
N ILE A 9 -17.43 6.23 -26.52
CA ILE A 9 -16.66 6.38 -25.28
C ILE A 9 -15.56 5.31 -25.21
N ASP A 10 -15.86 4.08 -25.59
CA ASP A 10 -14.90 2.98 -25.60
C ASP A 10 -13.73 3.22 -26.56
N GLU A 11 -13.99 3.85 -27.71
CA GLU A 11 -12.94 4.22 -28.68
C GLU A 11 -12.06 5.33 -28.13
N TYR A 12 -12.66 6.36 -27.51
CA TYR A 12 -11.92 7.43 -26.84
C TYR A 12 -11.00 6.86 -25.75
N LEU A 13 -11.52 5.99 -24.87
CA LEU A 13 -10.76 5.40 -23.78
C LEU A 13 -9.62 4.48 -24.28
N LYS A 14 -9.83 3.76 -25.39
CA LYS A 14 -8.75 2.98 -26.03
C LYS A 14 -7.65 3.87 -26.58
N GLN A 15 -8.00 4.97 -27.24
CA GLN A 15 -7.02 5.95 -27.75
C GLN A 15 -6.26 6.62 -26.60
N LEU A 16 -6.96 7.07 -25.55
CA LEU A 16 -6.36 7.66 -24.35
C LEU A 16 -5.41 6.69 -23.65
N ARG A 17 -5.81 5.42 -23.52
CA ARG A 17 -4.96 4.36 -22.98
C ARG A 17 -3.69 4.18 -23.79
N ARG A 18 -3.82 4.08 -25.12
CA ARG A 18 -2.67 3.94 -26.04
C ARG A 18 -1.75 5.16 -25.93
N ALA A 19 -2.31 6.36 -25.81
CA ALA A 19 -1.55 7.56 -25.59
C ALA A 19 -0.85 7.55 -24.22
N LEU A 20 -1.38 6.91 -23.18
CA LEU A 20 -0.73 6.82 -21.86
C LEU A 20 0.19 5.59 -21.71
N GLU A 21 0.45 4.83 -22.77
CA GLU A 21 1.38 3.70 -22.72
C GLU A 21 2.77 4.11 -22.19
N GLY A 22 3.35 3.26 -21.33
CA GLY A 22 4.64 3.52 -20.68
C GLY A 22 4.59 4.42 -19.44
N GLN A 23 3.42 4.98 -19.09
CA GLN A 23 3.21 5.68 -17.83
C GLN A 23 2.90 4.71 -16.67
N ASP A 24 2.88 5.24 -15.44
CA ASP A 24 2.53 4.47 -14.26
C ASP A 24 1.11 3.86 -14.40
N PRO A 25 0.92 2.55 -14.20
CA PRO A 25 -0.40 1.92 -14.31
C PRO A 25 -1.48 2.57 -13.43
N ALA A 26 -1.10 3.15 -12.29
CA ALA A 26 -2.02 3.88 -11.43
C ALA A 26 -2.50 5.21 -12.04
N LEU A 27 -1.62 5.92 -12.74
CA LEU A 27 -1.98 7.13 -13.48
C LEU A 27 -2.96 6.79 -14.61
N ILE A 28 -2.67 5.73 -15.36
CA ILE A 28 -3.52 5.29 -16.47
C ILE A 28 -4.93 4.99 -15.96
N GLN A 29 -5.05 4.27 -14.84
CA GLN A 29 -6.35 3.95 -14.25
C GLN A 29 -7.12 5.21 -13.82
N ASP A 30 -6.48 6.13 -13.10
CA ASP A 30 -7.14 7.35 -12.63
C ASP A 30 -7.59 8.22 -13.81
N ALA A 31 -6.74 8.37 -14.83
CA ALA A 31 -7.07 9.14 -16.04
C ALA A 31 -8.24 8.54 -16.82
N LEU A 32 -8.28 7.22 -16.98
CA LEU A 32 -9.38 6.53 -17.65
C LEU A 32 -10.69 6.66 -16.86
N TYR A 33 -10.64 6.58 -15.52
CA TYR A 33 -11.82 6.74 -14.68
C TYR A 33 -12.42 8.15 -14.82
N ASP A 34 -11.59 9.19 -14.64
CA ASP A 34 -12.05 10.58 -14.69
C ASP A 34 -12.58 10.92 -16.09
N ALA A 35 -11.92 10.45 -17.17
CA ALA A 35 -12.38 10.63 -18.54
C ALA A 35 -13.71 9.91 -18.79
N GLU A 36 -13.85 8.64 -18.39
CA GLU A 36 -15.10 7.91 -18.58
C GLU A 36 -16.27 8.54 -17.81
N GLU A 37 -16.04 8.95 -16.57
CA GLU A 37 -17.06 9.64 -15.75
C GLU A 37 -17.53 10.94 -16.42
N TYR A 38 -16.59 11.77 -16.90
CA TYR A 38 -16.91 13.01 -17.60
C TYR A 38 -17.68 12.75 -18.90
N LEU A 39 -17.18 11.85 -19.76
CA LEU A 39 -17.79 11.54 -21.05
C LEU A 39 -19.22 11.01 -20.89
N ARG A 40 -19.45 10.11 -19.93
CA ARG A 40 -20.79 9.57 -19.67
C ARG A 40 -21.75 10.61 -19.11
N ALA A 41 -21.28 11.49 -18.22
CA ALA A 41 -22.08 12.58 -17.68
C ALA A 41 -22.54 13.54 -18.80
N GLU A 42 -21.64 13.85 -19.73
CA GLU A 42 -21.91 14.76 -20.83
C GLU A 42 -22.87 14.16 -21.87
N VAL A 43 -22.73 12.87 -22.19
CA VAL A 43 -23.69 12.13 -23.02
C VAL A 43 -25.08 12.08 -22.36
N ALA A 44 -25.15 11.87 -21.05
CA ALA A 44 -26.41 11.87 -20.32
C ALA A 44 -27.09 13.25 -20.28
N ALA A 45 -26.30 14.33 -20.29
CA ALA A 45 -26.79 15.71 -20.40
C ALA A 45 -27.33 16.06 -21.80
N HIS A 46 -27.01 15.26 -22.83
CA HIS A 46 -27.41 15.50 -24.22
C HIS A 46 -28.25 14.35 -24.82
N PRO A 47 -29.44 14.04 -24.26
CA PRO A 47 -30.24 12.87 -24.67
C PRO A 47 -30.78 12.93 -26.11
N GLY A 48 -30.74 14.10 -26.76
CA GLY A 48 -31.24 14.30 -28.12
C GLY A 48 -30.17 14.25 -29.23
N LYS A 49 -28.90 14.01 -28.90
CA LYS A 49 -27.79 13.93 -29.86
C LYS A 49 -27.25 12.50 -29.91
N SER A 50 -26.71 12.08 -31.06
CA SER A 50 -26.04 10.78 -31.14
C SER A 50 -24.73 10.81 -30.34
N GLU A 51 -24.31 9.66 -29.80
CA GLU A 51 -23.07 9.56 -29.00
C GLU A 51 -21.84 10.08 -29.77
N ALA A 52 -21.80 9.83 -31.09
CA ALA A 52 -20.74 10.30 -31.97
C ALA A 52 -20.72 11.83 -32.10
N ASP A 53 -21.89 12.47 -32.25
CA ASP A 53 -21.98 13.94 -32.36
C ASP A 53 -21.60 14.62 -31.03
N VAL A 54 -21.95 13.99 -29.90
CA VAL A 54 -21.58 14.46 -28.57
C VAL A 54 -20.08 14.30 -28.36
N LEU A 55 -19.47 13.18 -28.77
CA LEU A 55 -18.03 12.97 -28.63
C LEU A 55 -17.20 13.87 -29.54
N GLU A 56 -17.68 14.19 -30.75
CA GLU A 56 -17.02 15.18 -31.62
C GLU A 56 -17.06 16.58 -30.97
N LEU A 57 -18.19 16.94 -30.34
CA LEU A 57 -18.31 18.18 -29.57
C LEU A 57 -17.40 18.17 -28.33
N ILE A 58 -17.35 17.05 -27.60
CA ILE A 58 -16.51 16.92 -26.40
C ILE A 58 -15.03 16.96 -26.74
N ALA A 59 -14.59 16.32 -27.83
CA ALA A 59 -13.21 16.39 -28.27
C ALA A 59 -12.75 17.85 -28.51
N SER A 60 -13.67 18.75 -28.87
CA SER A 60 -13.39 20.19 -29.02
C SER A 60 -13.34 20.97 -27.69
N THR A 61 -13.97 20.47 -26.62
CA THR A 61 -14.11 21.18 -25.32
C THR A 61 -13.24 20.57 -24.21
N TYR A 62 -13.29 19.25 -24.05
CA TYR A 62 -12.48 18.48 -23.11
C TYR A 62 -11.07 18.18 -23.65
N GLY A 63 -10.92 18.18 -24.97
CA GLY A 63 -9.67 17.94 -25.68
C GLY A 63 -9.61 16.57 -26.35
N ALA A 64 -8.70 16.42 -27.31
CA ALA A 64 -8.44 15.14 -27.95
C ALA A 64 -7.74 14.17 -26.96
N PRO A 65 -7.86 12.84 -27.15
CA PRO A 65 -7.21 11.85 -26.28
C PRO A 65 -5.70 12.11 -26.05
N GLU A 66 -4.99 12.55 -27.09
CA GLU A 66 -3.57 12.88 -27.01
C GLU A 66 -3.31 14.14 -26.15
N GLU A 67 -4.14 15.17 -26.28
CA GLU A 67 -4.03 16.41 -25.50
C GLU A 67 -4.32 16.16 -24.02
N VAL A 68 -5.39 15.41 -23.74
CA VAL A 68 -5.74 14.98 -22.38
C VAL A 68 -4.61 14.13 -21.80
N SER A 69 -4.05 13.19 -22.57
CA SER A 69 -2.91 12.39 -22.11
C SER A 69 -1.69 13.26 -21.76
N ALA A 70 -1.39 14.29 -22.56
CA ALA A 70 -0.27 15.19 -22.34
C ALA A 70 -0.48 16.02 -21.05
N ALA A 71 -1.70 16.50 -20.82
CA ALA A 71 -2.06 17.21 -19.59
C ALA A 71 -1.89 16.32 -18.35
N TYR A 72 -2.31 15.05 -18.40
CA TYR A 72 -2.09 14.09 -17.30
C TYR A 72 -0.60 13.81 -17.06
N ARG A 73 0.20 13.60 -18.11
CA ARG A 73 1.65 13.39 -17.98
C ARG A 73 2.36 14.58 -17.35
N ASP A 74 2.05 15.79 -17.80
CA ASP A 74 2.68 17.01 -17.30
C ASP A 74 2.25 17.30 -15.85
N THR A 75 0.97 17.09 -15.52
CA THR A 75 0.47 17.20 -14.15
C THR A 75 1.16 16.19 -13.24
N GLU A 76 1.27 14.92 -13.65
CA GLU A 76 1.95 13.90 -12.84
C GLU A 76 3.45 14.20 -12.70
N ALA A 77 4.11 14.71 -13.74
CA ALA A 77 5.51 15.15 -13.67
C ALA A 77 5.70 16.30 -12.67
N ARG A 78 4.82 17.30 -12.69
CA ARG A 78 4.82 18.43 -11.73
C ARG A 78 4.54 17.98 -10.31
N VAL A 79 3.54 17.12 -10.11
CA VAL A 79 3.20 16.54 -8.79
C VAL A 79 4.36 15.70 -8.26
N LYS A 80 4.96 14.85 -9.09
CA LYS A 80 6.11 14.04 -8.72
C LYS A 80 7.32 14.91 -8.37
N ALA A 81 7.57 15.99 -9.12
CA ALA A 81 8.63 16.94 -8.81
C ALA A 81 8.38 17.68 -7.48
N ALA A 82 7.13 18.05 -7.20
CA ALA A 82 6.74 18.71 -5.94
C ALA A 82 6.79 17.77 -4.72
N LEU A 83 6.45 16.49 -4.91
CA LEU A 83 6.49 15.47 -3.85
C LEU A 83 7.88 14.88 -3.60
N GLN A 84 8.82 15.06 -4.54
CA GLN A 84 10.21 14.71 -4.31
C GLN A 84 10.76 15.55 -3.17
N THR A 85 10.98 14.91 -2.03
CA THR A 85 11.72 15.53 -0.93
C THR A 85 13.10 15.92 -1.46
N PRO A 86 13.56 17.17 -1.27
CA PRO A 86 14.89 17.59 -1.70
C PRO A 86 15.91 16.57 -1.20
N ALA A 87 16.74 16.06 -2.11
CA ALA A 87 17.83 15.19 -1.72
C ALA A 87 18.58 15.89 -0.59
N PRO A 88 18.77 15.25 0.58
CA PRO A 88 19.54 15.87 1.65
C PRO A 88 20.84 16.34 1.03
N ARG A 89 21.17 17.63 1.24
CA ARG A 89 22.43 18.23 0.77
C ARG A 89 23.50 17.19 1.02
N ALA A 90 24.22 16.79 -0.02
CA ALA A 90 25.36 15.90 0.11
C ALA A 90 26.41 16.61 0.96
N THR A 91 26.22 16.59 2.28
CA THR A 91 27.29 16.79 3.23
C THR A 91 28.22 15.62 2.96
N GLY A 92 29.39 15.94 2.41
CA GLY A 92 30.30 15.00 1.77
C GLY A 92 30.48 13.72 2.57
N GLU A 93 30.55 12.61 1.85
CA GLU A 93 31.14 11.35 2.33
C GLU A 93 30.81 11.01 3.80
N GLY A 94 29.53 11.01 4.16
CA GLY A 94 29.14 10.54 5.49
C GLY A 94 29.67 9.12 5.72
N SER A 95 30.45 8.93 6.79
CA SER A 95 30.91 7.63 7.27
C SER A 95 29.76 6.61 7.24
N GLY A 96 30.03 5.35 6.88
CA GLY A 96 29.00 4.30 6.78
C GLY A 96 28.11 4.18 8.03
N LEU A 97 28.64 4.54 9.21
CA LEU A 97 27.91 4.63 10.46
C LEU A 97 26.86 5.75 10.47
N ALA A 98 27.18 6.94 9.94
CA ALA A 98 26.21 8.04 9.84
C ALA A 98 25.03 7.65 8.95
N ARG A 99 25.28 6.93 7.85
CA ARG A 99 24.22 6.40 6.98
C ARG A 99 23.36 5.35 7.67
N PHE A 100 23.98 4.48 8.48
CA PHE A 100 23.28 3.48 9.27
C PHE A 100 22.35 4.13 10.31
N PHE A 101 22.82 5.13 11.05
CA PHE A 101 21.97 5.80 12.06
C PHE A 101 20.99 6.84 11.47
N ALA A 102 21.15 7.26 10.22
CA ALA A 102 20.24 8.20 9.54
C ALA A 102 18.78 7.70 9.50
N VAL A 103 18.55 6.39 9.67
CA VAL A 103 17.21 5.78 9.70
C VAL A 103 16.30 6.38 10.78
N TYR A 104 16.88 6.83 11.91
CA TYR A 104 16.13 7.45 13.01
C TYR A 104 15.70 8.89 12.74
N GLN A 105 16.31 9.55 11.76
CA GLN A 105 15.91 10.92 11.37
C GLN A 105 14.77 10.93 10.35
N ASP A 106 14.46 9.79 9.74
CA ASP A 106 13.40 9.66 8.73
C ASP A 106 12.07 9.23 9.39
N PRO A 107 11.03 10.09 9.38
CA PRO A 107 9.72 9.75 9.93
C PRO A 107 9.10 8.49 9.31
N ARG A 108 9.44 8.19 8.04
CA ARG A 108 8.91 7.02 7.33
C ARG A 108 9.37 5.69 7.93
N SER A 109 10.50 5.68 8.64
CA SER A 109 10.98 4.47 9.33
C SER A 109 10.02 4.08 10.46
N TYR A 110 9.54 5.06 11.21
CA TYR A 110 8.60 4.84 12.32
C TYR A 110 7.22 4.47 11.82
N THR A 111 6.73 5.12 10.76
CA THR A 111 5.46 4.71 10.16
C THR A 111 5.54 3.30 9.61
N SER A 112 6.65 2.92 8.95
CA SER A 112 6.88 1.55 8.47
C SER A 112 6.87 0.51 9.59
N LEU A 113 7.54 0.79 10.71
CA LEU A 113 7.53 -0.09 11.88
C LEU A 113 6.12 -0.19 12.48
N PHE A 114 5.42 0.94 12.61
CA PHE A 114 4.03 0.96 13.09
C PHE A 114 3.11 0.15 12.18
N TYR A 115 3.29 0.24 10.87
CA TYR A 115 2.56 -0.57 9.91
C TYR A 115 2.81 -2.05 10.12
N MET A 116 4.06 -2.50 10.28
CA MET A 116 4.35 -3.92 10.57
C MET A 116 3.60 -4.44 11.80
N LEU A 117 3.43 -3.61 12.83
CA LEU A 117 2.65 -3.96 14.02
C LEU A 117 1.14 -4.01 13.72
N LEU A 118 0.64 -3.07 12.90
CA LEU A 118 -0.76 -2.97 12.54
C LEU A 118 -1.19 -4.04 11.50
N THR A 119 -0.28 -4.50 10.63
CA THR A 119 -0.59 -5.43 9.53
C THR A 119 -1.16 -6.75 10.03
N LEU A 120 -0.81 -7.22 11.23
CA LEU A 120 -1.43 -8.41 11.80
C LEU A 120 -2.92 -8.19 12.05
N ALA A 121 -3.29 -7.07 12.66
CA ALA A 121 -4.68 -6.76 12.96
C ALA A 121 -5.50 -6.56 11.67
N THR A 122 -4.99 -5.78 10.71
CA THR A 122 -5.66 -5.59 9.41
C THR A 122 -5.70 -6.89 8.61
N GLY A 123 -4.64 -7.69 8.64
CA GLY A 123 -4.57 -9.00 8.00
C GLY A 123 -5.61 -9.98 8.50
N VAL A 124 -5.85 -10.05 9.82
CA VAL A 124 -6.93 -10.87 10.40
C VAL A 124 -8.30 -10.41 9.89
N VAL A 125 -8.55 -9.09 9.89
CA VAL A 125 -9.82 -8.53 9.42
C VAL A 125 -10.04 -8.87 7.93
N TYR A 126 -9.03 -8.65 7.09
CA TYR A 126 -9.11 -8.87 5.65
C TYR A 126 -9.26 -10.34 5.29
N PHE A 127 -8.48 -11.22 5.93
CA PHE A 127 -8.60 -12.66 5.75
C PHE A 127 -9.99 -13.15 6.15
N THR A 128 -10.47 -12.76 7.32
CA THR A 128 -11.81 -13.15 7.81
C THR A 128 -12.90 -12.66 6.86
N PHE A 129 -12.79 -11.41 6.38
CA PHE A 129 -13.72 -10.84 5.43
C PHE A 129 -13.75 -11.62 4.11
N VAL A 130 -12.59 -11.96 3.54
CA VAL A 130 -12.51 -12.71 2.27
C VAL A 130 -13.04 -14.13 2.44
N VAL A 131 -12.57 -14.87 3.44
CA VAL A 131 -12.99 -16.27 3.66
C VAL A 131 -14.49 -16.35 3.91
N THR A 132 -15.03 -15.44 4.73
CA THR A 132 -16.47 -15.39 5.02
C THR A 132 -17.26 -14.98 3.78
N GLY A 133 -16.84 -13.91 3.08
CA GLY A 133 -17.55 -13.40 1.91
C GLY A 133 -17.55 -14.38 0.74
N VAL A 134 -16.45 -15.08 0.49
CA VAL A 134 -16.38 -16.15 -0.54
C VAL A 134 -17.27 -17.32 -0.14
N SER A 135 -17.20 -17.77 1.12
CA SER A 135 -18.03 -18.89 1.61
C SER A 135 -19.52 -18.58 1.53
N LEU A 136 -19.94 -17.38 1.94
CA LEU A 136 -21.33 -16.93 1.84
C LEU A 136 -21.77 -16.75 0.38
N SER A 137 -20.90 -16.20 -0.48
CA SER A 137 -21.22 -16.05 -1.91
C SER A 137 -21.44 -17.41 -2.58
N ALA A 138 -20.61 -18.42 -2.24
CA ALA A 138 -20.79 -19.78 -2.73
C ALA A 138 -22.06 -20.42 -2.17
N GLY A 139 -22.34 -20.26 -0.88
CA GLY A 139 -23.55 -20.78 -0.24
C GLY A 139 -24.84 -20.14 -0.77
N PHE A 140 -24.80 -18.83 -1.05
CA PHE A 140 -25.94 -18.09 -1.59
C PHE A 140 -26.06 -18.17 -3.10
N ALA A 141 -25.16 -18.86 -3.82
CA ALA A 141 -25.16 -18.93 -5.28
C ALA A 141 -26.49 -19.45 -5.86
N PHE A 142 -27.20 -20.31 -5.13
CA PHE A 142 -28.52 -20.85 -5.52
C PHE A 142 -29.71 -19.99 -5.05
N LEU A 143 -29.46 -18.98 -4.21
CA LEU A 143 -30.47 -18.05 -3.71
C LEU A 143 -30.56 -16.80 -4.60
N ILE A 144 -31.76 -16.23 -4.69
CA ILE A 144 -31.99 -14.95 -5.40
C ILE A 144 -31.13 -13.82 -4.79
N ILE A 145 -30.89 -13.86 -3.47
CA ILE A 145 -30.06 -12.86 -2.76
C ILE A 145 -28.54 -13.05 -2.97
N GLY A 146 -28.11 -14.17 -3.57
CA GLY A 146 -26.67 -14.42 -3.78
C GLY A 146 -26.00 -13.41 -4.70
N ILE A 147 -26.71 -12.99 -5.76
CA ILE A 147 -26.20 -12.01 -6.72
C ILE A 147 -25.91 -10.64 -6.08
N PRO A 148 -26.89 -9.96 -5.43
CA PRO A 148 -26.62 -8.67 -4.83
C PRO A 148 -25.58 -8.78 -3.72
N PHE A 149 -25.56 -9.89 -2.97
CA PHE A 149 -24.53 -10.14 -1.97
C PHE A 149 -23.12 -10.23 -2.58
N PHE A 150 -22.92 -11.02 -3.64
CA PHE A 150 -21.62 -11.17 -4.30
C PHE A 150 -21.13 -9.83 -4.85
N LEU A 151 -22.00 -9.05 -5.50
CA LEU A 151 -21.66 -7.73 -6.02
C LEU A 151 -21.26 -6.77 -4.89
N ALA A 152 -22.00 -6.76 -3.79
CA ALA A 152 -21.66 -5.97 -2.61
C ALA A 152 -20.33 -6.40 -1.99
N PHE A 153 -20.10 -7.71 -1.86
CA PHE A 153 -18.86 -8.28 -1.33
C PHE A 153 -17.64 -7.86 -2.15
N ILE A 154 -17.67 -8.03 -3.47
CA ILE A 154 -16.57 -7.59 -4.35
C ILE A 154 -16.41 -6.07 -4.35
N GLY A 155 -17.52 -5.32 -4.31
CA GLY A 155 -17.49 -3.86 -4.19
C GLY A 155 -16.75 -3.40 -2.93
N ILE A 156 -17.11 -3.97 -1.78
CA ILE A 156 -16.46 -3.68 -0.49
C ILE A 156 -14.99 -4.13 -0.51
N ALA A 157 -14.68 -5.31 -1.05
CA ALA A 157 -13.30 -5.79 -1.20
C ALA A 157 -12.42 -4.78 -1.97
N ARG A 158 -12.94 -4.22 -3.07
CA ARG A 158 -12.25 -3.21 -3.87
C ARG A 158 -12.08 -1.88 -3.13
N VAL A 159 -13.06 -1.46 -2.32
CA VAL A 159 -12.94 -0.26 -1.48
C VAL A 159 -11.87 -0.44 -0.39
N ILE A 160 -11.84 -1.60 0.26
CA ILE A 160 -10.81 -1.94 1.25
C ILE A 160 -9.43 -1.89 0.60
N ALA A 161 -9.27 -2.52 -0.57
CA ALA A 161 -8.00 -2.52 -1.29
C ALA A 161 -7.54 -1.12 -1.73
N LEU A 162 -8.47 -0.24 -2.13
CA LEU A 162 -8.16 1.15 -2.43
C LEU A 162 -7.69 1.91 -1.18
N GLY A 163 -8.33 1.68 -0.04
CA GLY A 163 -7.93 2.26 1.25
C GLY A 163 -6.53 1.84 1.66
N GLU A 164 -6.22 0.55 1.56
CA GLU A 164 -4.88 0.01 1.83
C GLU A 164 -3.83 0.57 0.86
N GLY A 165 -4.18 0.68 -0.43
CA GLY A 165 -3.33 1.31 -1.43
C GLY A 165 -2.97 2.76 -1.10
N ARG A 166 -3.94 3.55 -0.60
CA ARG A 166 -3.72 4.94 -0.17
C ARG A 166 -2.85 5.03 1.09
N LEU A 167 -3.03 4.11 2.05
CA LEU A 167 -2.17 4.03 3.23
C LEU A 167 -0.70 3.78 2.83
N LEU A 168 -0.49 2.84 1.88
CA LEU A 168 0.83 2.52 1.36
C LEU A 168 1.45 3.66 0.55
N GLU A 169 0.67 4.37 -0.27
CA GLU A 169 1.11 5.58 -0.98
C GLU A 169 1.57 6.66 0.01
N ALA A 170 0.79 6.93 1.05
CA ALA A 170 1.13 7.93 2.06
C ALA A 170 2.42 7.59 2.83
N MET A 171 2.65 6.30 3.10
CA MET A 171 3.81 5.84 3.84
C MET A 171 5.09 5.74 3.02
N THR A 172 4.99 5.22 1.79
CA THR A 172 6.15 4.86 0.97
C THR A 172 6.43 5.88 -0.13
N GLY A 173 5.42 6.65 -0.54
CA GLY A 173 5.45 7.52 -1.71
C GLY A 173 5.31 6.75 -3.03
N GLU A 174 5.09 5.44 -3.01
CA GLU A 174 4.84 4.65 -4.22
C GLU A 174 3.45 5.00 -4.76
N ARG A 175 3.39 5.44 -6.01
CA ARG A 175 2.13 5.84 -6.65
C ARG A 175 1.18 4.63 -6.75
N MET A 176 -0.02 4.80 -6.23
CA MET A 176 -1.10 3.81 -6.20
C MET A 176 -2.40 4.45 -6.73
N PRO A 177 -3.33 3.72 -7.37
CA PRO A 177 -4.52 4.33 -7.93
C PRO A 177 -5.37 4.99 -6.84
N ARG A 178 -5.94 6.16 -7.15
CA ARG A 178 -6.76 6.92 -6.20
C ARG A 178 -8.25 6.74 -6.47
N ARG A 179 -8.61 6.34 -7.68
CA ARG A 179 -9.99 6.06 -8.11
C ARG A 179 -10.25 4.55 -8.16
N PRO A 180 -11.47 4.10 -7.81
CA PRO A 180 -11.91 2.76 -8.16
C PRO A 180 -12.02 2.62 -9.69
N LEU A 181 -12.26 1.41 -10.19
CA LEU A 181 -12.62 1.25 -11.60
C LEU A 181 -14.04 1.75 -11.85
N HIS A 182 -14.27 2.31 -13.03
CA HIS A 182 -15.59 2.78 -13.41
C HIS A 182 -16.50 1.56 -13.63
N PRO A 183 -17.74 1.56 -13.12
CA PRO A 183 -18.67 0.44 -13.27
C PRO A 183 -19.22 0.26 -14.70
N GLY A 184 -18.78 1.10 -15.65
CA GLY A 184 -19.16 1.07 -17.06
C GLY A 184 -20.62 1.42 -17.32
N ALA A 185 -21.10 1.05 -18.50
CA ALA A 185 -22.48 1.24 -18.90
C ALA A 185 -23.48 0.49 -17.97
N PRO A 186 -24.73 0.94 -17.87
CA PRO A 186 -25.79 0.19 -17.20
C PRO A 186 -25.90 -1.21 -17.80
N ALA A 187 -25.73 -2.23 -16.98
CA ALA A 187 -25.68 -3.62 -17.42
C ALA A 187 -26.49 -4.51 -16.48
N SER A 188 -27.05 -5.61 -17.00
CA SER A 188 -27.80 -6.56 -16.18
C SER A 188 -26.91 -7.18 -15.10
N TRP A 189 -27.51 -7.59 -13.98
CA TRP A 189 -26.74 -8.12 -12.85
C TRP A 189 -25.92 -9.37 -13.26
N TRP A 190 -26.49 -10.22 -14.13
CA TRP A 190 -25.81 -11.40 -14.68
C TRP A 190 -24.59 -11.06 -15.53
N SER A 191 -24.69 -10.03 -16.38
CA SER A 191 -23.56 -9.58 -17.19
C SER A 191 -22.43 -9.02 -16.32
N ARG A 192 -22.76 -8.29 -15.24
CA ARG A 192 -21.78 -7.78 -14.27
C ARG A 192 -21.05 -8.89 -13.54
N ILE A 193 -21.77 -9.93 -13.10
CA ILE A 193 -21.14 -11.11 -12.48
C ILE A 193 -20.19 -11.79 -13.47
N GLY A 194 -20.66 -12.06 -14.69
CA GLY A 194 -19.84 -12.70 -15.72
C GLY A 194 -18.57 -11.90 -16.03
N ALA A 195 -18.66 -10.57 -16.09
CA ALA A 195 -17.51 -9.68 -16.25
C ALA A 195 -16.57 -9.74 -15.04
N MET A 196 -17.09 -9.64 -13.81
CA MET A 196 -16.28 -9.66 -12.59
C MET A 196 -15.58 -11.00 -12.34
N LEU A 197 -16.20 -12.12 -12.68
CA LEU A 197 -15.60 -13.45 -12.53
C LEU A 197 -14.48 -13.69 -13.55
N LYS A 198 -14.60 -13.12 -14.75
CA LYS A 198 -13.54 -13.17 -15.78
C LYS A 198 -12.43 -12.16 -15.54
N ASP A 199 -12.72 -11.10 -14.77
CA ASP A 199 -11.76 -10.07 -14.41
C ASP A 199 -10.71 -10.64 -13.44
N VAL A 200 -9.47 -10.75 -13.93
CA VAL A 200 -8.30 -11.19 -13.15
C VAL A 200 -8.15 -10.35 -11.88
N ARG A 201 -8.54 -9.07 -11.91
CA ARG A 201 -8.40 -8.16 -10.77
C ARG A 201 -9.25 -8.56 -9.58
N THR A 202 -10.43 -9.13 -9.82
CA THR A 202 -11.28 -9.64 -8.75
C THR A 202 -10.50 -10.68 -7.94
N TRP A 203 -9.84 -11.60 -8.63
CA TRP A 203 -9.05 -12.66 -8.01
C TRP A 203 -7.76 -12.15 -7.36
N THR A 204 -7.04 -11.22 -7.99
CA THR A 204 -5.82 -10.66 -7.40
C THR A 204 -6.11 -9.77 -6.18
N THR A 205 -7.25 -9.08 -6.15
CA THR A 205 -7.72 -8.32 -4.98
C THR A 205 -8.03 -9.26 -3.82
N LEU A 206 -8.79 -10.33 -4.06
CA LEU A 206 -9.10 -11.32 -3.04
C LEU A 206 -7.84 -12.04 -2.56
N LEU A 207 -6.92 -12.39 -3.48
CA LEU A 207 -5.63 -12.98 -3.16
C LEU A 207 -4.79 -12.05 -2.29
N TYR A 208 -4.73 -10.75 -2.62
CA TYR A 208 -4.02 -9.76 -1.82
C TYR A 208 -4.56 -9.72 -0.39
N LEU A 209 -5.88 -9.57 -0.23
CA LEU A 209 -6.53 -9.55 1.08
C LEU A 209 -6.35 -10.87 1.86
N LEU A 210 -6.32 -12.01 1.17
CA LEU A 210 -6.01 -13.32 1.77
C LEU A 210 -4.55 -13.39 2.26
N LEU A 211 -3.60 -12.86 1.48
CA LEU A 211 -2.17 -12.83 1.80
C LEU A 211 -1.81 -11.86 2.92
N MET A 212 -2.69 -10.91 3.25
CA MET A 212 -2.44 -9.94 4.32
C MET A 212 -2.27 -10.60 5.69
N LEU A 213 -2.94 -11.73 5.96
CA LEU A 213 -2.74 -12.46 7.21
C LEU A 213 -1.34 -13.09 7.34
N PRO A 214 -0.88 -13.97 6.42
CA PRO A 214 0.45 -14.56 6.54
C PRO A 214 1.55 -13.52 6.52
N LEU A 215 1.43 -12.46 5.69
CA LEU A 215 2.37 -11.34 5.69
C LEU A 215 2.34 -10.57 7.01
N GLY A 216 1.14 -10.29 7.54
CA GLY A 216 0.96 -9.62 8.82
C GLY A 216 1.58 -10.37 9.98
N ILE A 217 1.46 -11.71 10.01
CA ILE A 217 2.14 -12.56 10.99
C ILE A 217 3.66 -12.38 10.89
N ILE A 218 4.23 -12.51 9.69
CA ILE A 218 5.68 -12.37 9.48
C ILE A 218 6.16 -10.99 9.94
N TYR A 219 5.47 -9.93 9.52
CA TYR A 219 5.86 -8.55 9.81
C TYR A 219 5.77 -8.27 11.31
N PHE A 220 4.66 -8.66 11.93
CA PHE A 220 4.46 -8.49 13.36
C PHE A 220 5.49 -9.26 14.18
N THR A 221 5.75 -10.52 13.84
CA THR A 221 6.76 -11.34 14.53
C THR A 221 8.15 -10.69 14.42
N VAL A 222 8.57 -10.27 13.23
CA VAL A 222 9.86 -9.59 13.06
C VAL A 222 9.93 -8.30 13.88
N ALA A 223 8.88 -7.48 13.86
CA ALA A 223 8.82 -6.23 14.62
C ALA A 223 8.89 -6.47 16.13
N VAL A 224 8.02 -7.34 16.66
CA VAL A 224 7.93 -7.60 18.10
C VAL A 224 9.17 -8.30 18.61
N THR A 225 9.69 -9.32 17.91
CA THR A 225 10.91 -10.01 18.33
C THR A 225 12.12 -9.09 18.25
N GLY A 226 12.26 -8.31 17.16
CA GLY A 226 13.36 -7.36 17.00
C GLY A 226 13.34 -6.26 18.07
N LEU A 227 12.17 -5.70 18.39
CA LEU A 227 12.02 -4.71 19.45
C LEU A 227 12.27 -5.33 20.83
N ALA A 228 11.67 -6.48 21.14
CA ALA A 228 11.81 -7.10 22.45
C ALA A 228 13.27 -7.48 22.76
N VAL A 229 13.96 -8.13 21.81
CA VAL A 229 15.36 -8.51 21.95
C VAL A 229 16.26 -7.28 21.94
N GLY A 230 16.08 -6.39 20.95
CA GLY A 230 16.90 -5.20 20.78
C GLY A 230 16.82 -4.25 21.96
N LEU A 231 15.62 -3.94 22.46
CA LEU A 231 15.43 -3.05 23.61
C LEU A 231 15.91 -3.69 24.92
N ARG A 232 15.67 -4.98 25.13
CA ARG A 232 16.20 -5.70 26.30
C ARG A 232 17.72 -5.59 26.38
N LEU A 233 18.41 -5.76 25.25
CA LEU A 233 19.86 -5.66 25.18
C LEU A 233 20.34 -4.21 25.29
N ALA A 234 19.66 -3.27 24.61
CA ALA A 234 19.99 -1.84 24.66
C ALA A 234 19.86 -1.25 26.07
N LEU A 235 18.90 -1.73 26.86
CA LEU A 235 18.64 -1.26 28.22
C LEU A 235 19.40 -2.06 29.30
N ALA A 236 20.25 -3.03 28.92
CA ALA A 236 21.04 -3.83 29.85
C ALA A 236 21.85 -3.01 30.89
N PRO A 237 22.57 -1.93 30.53
CA PRO A 237 23.32 -1.15 31.53
C PRO A 237 22.40 -0.38 32.49
N LEU A 238 21.21 0.02 32.04
CA LEU A 238 20.22 0.67 32.92
C LEU A 238 19.72 -0.30 33.99
N VAL A 239 19.50 -1.56 33.62
CA VAL A 239 19.10 -2.62 34.57
C VAL A 239 20.18 -2.87 35.62
N LEU A 240 21.47 -2.84 35.23
CA LEU A 240 22.57 -2.94 36.18
C LEU A 240 22.60 -1.75 37.14
N LEU A 241 22.45 -0.52 36.65
CA LEU A 241 22.42 0.68 37.49
C LEU A 241 21.26 0.64 38.49
N THR A 242 20.06 0.22 38.07
CA THR A 242 18.93 0.08 38.99
C THR A 242 19.16 -0.92 40.11
N ARG A 243 19.95 -1.97 39.85
CA ARG A 243 20.34 -2.98 40.83
C ARG A 243 21.41 -2.44 41.80
N GLU A 244 22.43 -1.76 41.29
CA GLU A 244 23.55 -1.26 42.09
C GLU A 244 23.12 -0.15 43.06
N PHE A 245 22.19 0.70 42.62
CA PHE A 245 21.70 1.84 43.39
C PHE A 245 20.37 1.60 44.12
N ASP A 246 19.87 0.35 44.13
CA ASP A 246 18.59 -0.07 44.75
C ASP A 246 17.40 0.85 44.39
N LEU A 247 17.34 1.28 43.12
CA LEU A 247 16.39 2.30 42.65
C LEU A 247 14.96 1.76 42.49
N VAL A 248 14.75 0.44 42.62
CA VAL A 248 13.44 -0.22 42.47
C VAL A 248 13.15 -1.02 43.74
N PRO A 249 12.50 -0.41 44.74
CA PRO A 249 12.16 -1.09 45.99
C PRO A 249 11.25 -2.30 45.75
N GLY A 250 11.61 -3.46 46.29
CA GLY A 250 10.77 -4.66 46.28
C GLY A 250 11.05 -5.68 45.17
N VAL A 251 12.06 -5.44 44.31
CA VAL A 251 12.59 -6.47 43.39
C VAL A 251 13.92 -6.97 43.96
N PRO A 252 13.99 -8.18 44.55
CA PRO A 252 15.25 -8.72 45.03
C PRO A 252 16.25 -8.78 43.86
N GLY A 253 17.47 -8.23 44.03
CA GLY A 253 18.51 -8.30 42.99
C GLY A 253 18.87 -9.73 42.54
N SER A 254 18.42 -10.75 43.29
CA SER A 254 18.48 -12.17 42.98
C SER A 254 17.43 -12.65 41.95
N MET A 255 16.33 -11.92 41.75
CA MET A 255 15.27 -12.25 40.77
C MET A 255 15.70 -11.99 39.32
N ILE A 256 16.77 -11.21 39.12
CA ILE A 256 17.42 -10.95 37.82
C ILE A 256 18.83 -11.58 37.82
N ARG A 257 18.95 -12.83 38.30
CA ARG A 257 20.17 -13.64 38.12
C ARG A 257 20.09 -14.38 36.79
N ILE A 258 21.07 -14.13 35.92
CA ILE A 258 21.38 -15.00 34.76
C ILE A 258 22.72 -15.63 35.13
N ASP A 259 22.73 -16.81 35.73
CA ASP A 259 23.95 -17.34 36.35
C ASP A 259 25.12 -17.55 35.37
N ASP A 260 26.34 -17.46 35.93
CA ASP A 260 27.70 -17.76 35.42
C ASP A 260 28.61 -16.58 35.00
N TRP A 261 29.77 -16.54 35.68
CA TRP A 261 30.82 -15.53 35.58
C TRP A 261 31.83 -15.88 34.48
N HIS A 262 31.88 -15.02 33.47
CA HIS A 262 32.91 -14.94 32.42
C HIS A 262 33.19 -13.44 32.14
N TRP A 263 34.36 -13.08 31.58
CA TRP A 263 34.68 -11.67 31.21
C TRP A 263 33.62 -11.03 30.29
N ASN A 264 32.93 -11.87 29.52
CA ASN A 264 31.83 -11.60 28.61
C ASN A 264 30.43 -11.84 29.24
N SER A 265 30.35 -12.01 30.56
CA SER A 265 29.09 -12.20 31.28
C SER A 265 28.30 -10.89 31.36
N PRO A 266 26.96 -10.90 31.16
CA PRO A 266 26.10 -9.71 31.19
C PRO A 266 26.15 -8.90 32.48
N HIS A 267 26.72 -9.44 33.57
CA HIS A 267 26.80 -8.81 34.89
C HIS A 267 27.99 -7.87 35.09
N THR A 268 28.93 -7.86 34.14
CA THR A 268 30.03 -6.88 34.15
C THR A 268 29.60 -5.62 33.42
N LEU A 269 30.13 -4.46 33.83
CA LEU A 269 29.90 -3.19 33.10
C LEU A 269 30.29 -3.34 31.61
N VAL A 270 31.41 -4.01 31.34
CA VAL A 270 31.88 -4.27 29.96
C VAL A 270 30.90 -5.16 29.20
N GLY A 271 30.42 -6.26 29.79
CA GLY A 271 29.43 -7.15 29.19
C GLY A 271 28.10 -6.43 28.91
N ALA A 272 27.61 -5.61 29.83
CA ALA A 272 26.41 -4.82 29.62
C ALA A 272 26.55 -3.74 28.55
N LEU A 273 27.73 -3.11 28.42
CA LEU A 273 28.00 -2.20 27.31
C LEU A 273 28.04 -2.94 25.96
N LEU A 274 28.58 -4.15 25.90
CA LEU A 274 28.52 -4.99 24.69
C LEU A 274 27.09 -5.40 24.34
N CYS A 275 26.27 -5.76 25.34
CA CYS A 275 24.84 -5.99 25.15
C CYS A 275 24.14 -4.73 24.64
N MET A 276 24.44 -3.56 25.20
CA MET A 276 23.88 -2.28 24.78
C MET A 276 24.16 -2.02 23.30
N VAL A 277 25.43 -2.15 22.88
CA VAL A 277 25.85 -1.97 21.48
C VAL A 277 25.12 -2.96 20.58
N SER A 278 25.05 -4.24 20.98
CA SER A 278 24.34 -5.28 20.22
C SER A 278 22.84 -4.96 20.07
N GLY A 279 22.20 -4.51 21.15
CA GLY A 279 20.80 -4.10 21.16
C GLY A 279 20.54 -2.91 20.24
N ILE A 280 21.39 -1.88 20.29
CA ILE A 280 21.31 -0.71 19.39
C ILE A 280 21.44 -1.15 17.93
N VAL A 281 22.39 -2.03 17.62
CA VAL A 281 22.56 -2.56 16.26
C VAL A 281 21.32 -3.33 15.80
N ILE A 282 20.74 -4.18 16.65
CA ILE A 282 19.52 -4.94 16.33
C ILE A 282 18.33 -4.01 16.06
N VAL A 283 18.09 -3.01 16.92
CA VAL A 283 16.99 -2.05 16.72
C VAL A 283 17.23 -1.23 15.44
N THR A 284 18.47 -0.81 15.19
CA THR A 284 18.79 -0.04 13.98
C THR A 284 18.59 -0.89 12.73
N LEU A 285 19.00 -2.16 12.75
CA LEU A 285 18.76 -3.11 11.66
C LEU A 285 17.26 -3.32 11.43
N LEU A 286 16.48 -3.49 12.51
CA LEU A 286 15.03 -3.61 12.44
C LEU A 286 14.40 -2.40 11.72
N MET A 287 14.85 -1.18 12.01
CA MET A 287 14.33 0.02 11.35
C MET A 287 14.60 0.02 9.84
N HIS A 288 15.75 -0.50 9.40
CA HIS A 288 16.03 -0.67 7.96
C HIS A 288 15.16 -1.76 7.33
N VAL A 289 15.01 -2.89 8.03
CA VAL A 289 14.15 -3.99 7.60
C VAL A 289 12.70 -3.50 7.47
N ALA A 290 12.20 -2.70 8.42
CA ALA A 290 10.86 -2.14 8.37
C ALA A 290 10.63 -1.29 7.12
N ARG A 291 11.58 -0.41 6.77
CA ARG A 291 11.52 0.37 5.52
C ARG A 291 11.55 -0.51 4.28
N GLY A 292 12.40 -1.55 4.30
CA GLY A 292 12.50 -2.52 3.20
C GLY A 292 11.19 -3.26 2.98
N ILE A 293 10.60 -3.76 4.07
CA ILE A 293 9.32 -4.45 4.08
C ILE A 293 8.19 -3.54 3.60
N ALA A 294 8.09 -2.31 4.09
CA ALA A 294 7.05 -1.38 3.65
C ALA A 294 7.11 -1.11 2.14
N ARG A 295 8.31 -0.90 1.58
CA ARG A 295 8.50 -0.74 0.12
C ARG A 295 8.18 -2.03 -0.63
N GLY A 296 8.61 -3.18 -0.12
CA GLY A 296 8.31 -4.48 -0.72
C GLY A 296 6.81 -4.76 -0.75
N HIS A 297 6.11 -4.43 0.34
CA HIS A 297 4.67 -4.57 0.45
C HIS A 297 3.93 -3.61 -0.49
N ALA A 298 4.37 -2.35 -0.61
CA ALA A 298 3.79 -1.41 -1.58
C ALA A 298 3.92 -1.91 -3.03
N ARG A 299 5.06 -2.52 -3.40
CA ARG A 299 5.24 -3.15 -4.71
C ARG A 299 4.34 -4.36 -4.93
N LEU A 300 4.18 -5.21 -3.91
CA LEU A 300 3.26 -6.35 -3.94
C LEU A 300 1.82 -5.88 -4.14
N ALA A 301 1.39 -4.89 -3.36
CA ALA A 301 0.07 -4.28 -3.47
C ALA A 301 -0.13 -3.70 -4.88
N LYS A 302 0.86 -2.98 -5.42
CA LYS A 302 0.79 -2.44 -6.79
C LYS A 302 0.66 -3.55 -7.83
N ALA A 303 1.46 -4.61 -7.74
CA ALA A 303 1.42 -5.73 -8.68
C ALA A 303 0.08 -6.49 -8.66
N LEU A 304 -0.55 -6.62 -7.49
CA LEU A 304 -1.81 -7.36 -7.34
C LEU A 304 -3.05 -6.47 -7.58
N LEU A 305 -3.02 -5.21 -7.16
CA LEU A 305 -4.18 -4.32 -7.25
C LEU A 305 -4.22 -3.53 -8.56
N VAL A 306 -3.07 -3.34 -9.21
CA VAL A 306 -2.93 -2.57 -10.44
C VAL A 306 -2.41 -3.49 -11.54
N ILE A 307 -3.34 -4.12 -12.25
CA ILE A 307 -2.97 -4.97 -13.39
C ILE A 307 -2.52 -4.07 -14.55
N PRO A 308 -1.28 -4.22 -15.05
CA PRO A 308 -0.87 -3.57 -16.29
C PRO A 308 -1.62 -4.21 -17.46
N GLY A 309 -2.45 -3.44 -18.16
CA GLY A 309 -2.99 -3.87 -19.46
C GLY A 309 -4.31 -4.64 -19.47
N ALA A 310 -5.09 -4.66 -18.38
CA ALA A 310 -6.50 -5.08 -18.43
C ALA A 310 -7.41 -3.93 -18.90
#